data_AF-A0AAE4BTS4-F1
#
_entry.id   AF-A0AAE4BTS4-F1
#
_cell.length_a   1.000
_cell.length_b   1.000
_cell.length_c   1.000
_cell.angle_alpha   90.00
_cell.angle_beta   90.00
_cell.angle_gamma   90.00
#
_symmetry.space_group_name_H-M   'P 1'
#
loop_
_entity.id
_entity.type
_entity.pdbx_description
1 polymer ?
#
loop_
_entity_poly.entity_id
_entity_poly.type
_entity_poly.pdbx_seq_one_letter_code
_entity_poly.pdbx_strand_id
1 'polypeptide(L)'
;MKSIALQLIFLTTSIIYLKLCSPQKYVEFKKVTDDSENNYHTSSINNDSSFMNHLQIVLKAYNINFKVKNNKLYIPDSIFSNKELCKNLTTKANDSIWIYSNKIPTNSNTH
;
A
#
# COMPACT_ATOMS: atom_id res chain seq x y z
N MET A 1 -24.14 -30.63 -30.68
CA MET A 1 -23.38 -30.48 -29.42
C MET A 1 -22.84 -29.05 -29.32
N LYS A 2 -23.67 -28.08 -28.92
CA LYS A 2 -23.21 -26.69 -28.75
C LYS A 2 -22.46 -26.56 -27.43
N SER A 3 -21.16 -26.80 -27.53
CA SER A 3 -20.03 -26.31 -26.73
C SER A 3 -20.26 -25.99 -25.24
N ILE A 4 -20.24 -27.03 -24.40
CA ILE A 4 -20.09 -26.92 -22.93
C ILE A 4 -18.84 -26.09 -22.57
N ALA A 5 -17.79 -26.17 -23.40
CA ALA A 5 -16.57 -25.37 -23.27
C ALA A 5 -16.83 -23.86 -23.37
N LEU A 6 -17.76 -23.42 -24.24
CA LEU A 6 -18.09 -22.00 -24.38
C LEU A 6 -18.83 -21.48 -23.14
N GLN A 7 -19.72 -22.28 -22.55
CA GLN A 7 -20.41 -21.92 -21.30
C GLN A 7 -19.46 -21.79 -20.11
N LEU A 8 -18.43 -22.65 -20.03
CA LEU A 8 -17.39 -22.58 -19.00
C LEU A 8 -16.55 -21.29 -19.11
N ILE A 9 -16.23 -20.84 -20.33
CA ILE A 9 -15.48 -19.59 -20.56
C ILE A 9 -16.30 -18.35 -20.13
N PHE A 10 -17.62 -18.35 -20.38
CA PHE A 10 -18.49 -17.27 -19.92
C PHE A 10 -18.63 -17.21 -18.40
N LEU A 11 -18.67 -18.36 -17.73
CA LEU A 11 -18.68 -18.44 -16.27
C LEU A 11 -17.39 -17.92 -15.64
N THR A 12 -16.23 -18.33 -16.16
CA THR A 12 -14.94 -17.89 -15.60
C THR A 12 -14.67 -16.41 -15.85
N THR A 13 -15.00 -15.90 -17.03
CA THR A 13 -14.86 -14.46 -17.33
C THR A 13 -15.79 -13.61 -16.46
N SER A 14 -17.05 -14.01 -16.27
CA SER A 14 -18.01 -13.32 -15.40
C SER A 14 -17.50 -13.19 -13.94
N ILE A 15 -16.91 -14.26 -13.38
CA ILE A 15 -16.35 -14.24 -12.02
C ILE A 15 -15.16 -13.28 -11.91
N ILE A 16 -14.31 -13.20 -12.94
CA ILE A 16 -13.17 -12.26 -12.99
C ILE A 16 -13.68 -10.82 -13.00
N TYR A 17 -14.70 -10.51 -13.81
CA TYR A 17 -15.31 -9.17 -13.86
C TYR A 17 -15.96 -8.76 -12.53
N LEU A 18 -16.64 -9.68 -11.83
CA LEU A 18 -17.22 -9.40 -10.52
C LEU A 18 -16.16 -9.04 -9.46
N LYS A 19 -14.98 -9.67 -9.50
CA LYS A 19 -13.88 -9.38 -8.56
C LYS A 19 -13.24 -7.99 -8.79
N LEU A 20 -13.28 -7.48 -10.02
CA LEU A 20 -12.71 -6.18 -10.39
C LEU A 20 -13.60 -4.98 -9.99
N CYS A 21 -14.90 -5.19 -9.77
CA CYS A 21 -15.86 -4.09 -9.64
C CYS A 21 -16.20 -3.70 -8.18
N SER A 22 -15.60 -4.37 -7.18
CA SER A 22 -15.80 -3.99 -5.78
C SER A 22 -15.05 -2.68 -5.48
N PRO A 23 -15.71 -1.65 -4.91
CA PRO A 23 -15.03 -0.41 -4.57
C PRO A 23 -13.93 -0.70 -3.56
N GLN A 24 -12.68 -0.42 -3.95
CA GLN A 24 -11.54 -0.61 -3.08
C GLN A 24 -11.66 0.31 -1.87
N LYS A 25 -11.83 -0.27 -0.68
CA LYS A 25 -11.88 0.46 0.58
C LYS A 25 -10.49 0.96 0.95
N TYR A 26 -10.41 2.20 1.38
CA TYR A 26 -9.18 2.84 1.84
C TYR A 26 -9.27 3.10 3.34
N VAL A 27 -8.18 2.88 4.06
CA VAL A 27 -8.06 3.10 5.50
C VAL A 27 -6.81 3.93 5.81
N GLU A 28 -6.88 4.72 6.88
CA GLU A 28 -5.75 5.53 7.34
C GLU A 28 -4.58 4.61 7.74
N PHE A 29 -3.39 4.87 7.21
CA PHE A 29 -2.20 4.13 7.57
C PHE A 29 -1.77 4.47 9.00
N LYS A 30 -1.50 3.43 9.78
CA LYS A 30 -0.89 3.53 11.10
C LYS A 30 0.43 2.76 11.07
N LYS A 31 1.47 3.30 11.71
CA LYS A 31 2.76 2.59 11.86
C LYS A 31 2.47 1.28 12.57
N VAL A 32 3.07 0.19 12.10
CA VAL A 32 2.98 -1.11 12.74
C VAL A 32 4.36 -1.47 13.26
N THR A 33 4.43 -1.74 14.56
CA THR A 33 5.61 -2.26 15.25
C THR A 33 5.22 -3.53 15.97
N ASP A 34 6.20 -4.37 16.31
CA ASP A 34 6.02 -5.54 17.16
C ASP A 34 6.79 -5.38 18.47
N ASP A 35 6.31 -6.06 19.52
CA ASP A 35 7.06 -6.24 20.74
C ASP A 35 7.88 -7.55 20.69
N SER A 36 8.68 -7.78 21.74
CA SER A 36 9.49 -8.99 21.93
C SER A 36 8.67 -10.29 21.93
N GLU A 37 7.35 -10.20 22.05
CA GLU A 37 6.40 -11.31 22.09
C GLU A 37 5.62 -11.47 20.77
N ASN A 38 6.03 -10.76 19.70
CA ASN A 38 5.39 -10.73 18.37
C ASN A 38 3.96 -10.18 18.35
N ASN A 39 3.56 -9.36 19.32
CA ASN A 39 2.27 -8.68 19.25
C ASN A 39 2.39 -7.40 18.43
N TYR A 40 1.49 -7.21 17.47
CA TYR A 40 1.47 -6.00 16.65
C TYR A 40 0.81 -4.83 17.37
N HIS A 41 1.54 -3.73 17.43
CA HIS A 41 1.10 -2.44 17.95
C HIS A 41 0.94 -1.44 16.81
N THR A 42 -0.14 -0.66 16.83
CA THR A 42 -0.37 0.38 15.83
C THR A 42 -0.27 1.77 16.44
N SER A 43 0.55 2.65 15.85
CA SER A 43 0.66 4.06 16.26
C SER A 43 0.32 5.00 15.12
N SER A 44 -0.23 6.17 15.46
CA SER A 44 -0.59 7.17 14.47
C SER A 44 0.66 7.82 13.86
N ILE A 45 0.58 8.17 12.58
CA ILE A 45 1.59 8.97 11.88
C ILE A 45 1.29 10.48 11.97
N ASN A 46 0.21 10.87 12.65
CA ASN A 46 -0.22 12.27 12.70
C ASN A 46 0.91 13.12 13.28
N ASN A 47 1.33 14.13 12.51
CA ASN A 47 2.41 15.10 12.78
C ASN A 47 3.84 14.67 12.43
N ASP A 48 4.06 13.47 11.87
CA ASP A 48 5.38 13.04 11.38
C ASP A 48 5.48 13.22 9.85
N SER A 49 5.69 14.46 9.42
CA SER A 49 5.76 14.82 7.99
C SER A 49 6.92 14.12 7.26
N SER A 50 8.05 13.93 7.95
CA SER A 50 9.22 13.22 7.43
C SER A 50 8.87 11.77 7.13
N PHE A 51 8.31 11.06 8.11
CA PHE A 51 7.87 9.69 7.92
C PHE A 51 6.80 9.57 6.84
N MET A 52 5.85 10.50 6.77
CA MET A 52 4.81 10.48 5.74
C MET A 52 5.42 10.58 4.33
N ASN A 53 6.43 11.41 4.13
CA ASN A 53 7.14 11.52 2.85
C ASN A 53 7.93 10.24 2.54
N HIS A 54 8.62 9.68 3.54
CA HIS A 54 9.36 8.43 3.38
C HIS A 54 8.41 7.27 3.03
N LEU A 55 7.27 7.18 3.70
CA LEU A 55 6.26 6.18 3.42
C LEU A 55 5.71 6.31 1.98
N GLN A 56 5.51 7.53 1.47
CA GLN A 56 5.12 7.70 0.07
C GLN A 56 6.17 7.17 -0.91
N ILE A 57 7.47 7.37 -0.62
CA ILE A 57 8.56 6.80 -1.44
C ILE A 57 8.50 5.28 -1.42
N VAL A 58 8.37 4.68 -0.24
CA VAL A 58 8.23 3.23 -0.07
C VAL A 58 7.04 2.70 -0.86
N LEU A 59 5.85 3.28 -0.68
CA LEU A 59 4.63 2.83 -1.35
C LEU A 59 4.74 2.93 -2.88
N LYS A 60 5.38 3.98 -3.39
CA LYS A 60 5.67 4.11 -4.83
C LYS A 60 6.61 3.01 -5.32
N ALA A 61 7.70 2.73 -4.59
CA ALA A 61 8.67 1.71 -4.97
C ALA A 61 8.05 0.30 -5.02
N TYR A 62 7.10 0.00 -4.12
CA TYR A 62 6.36 -1.26 -4.11
C TYR A 62 5.10 -1.25 -4.99
N ASN A 63 4.86 -0.19 -5.78
CA ASN A 63 3.65 -0.01 -6.61
C ASN A 63 2.33 -0.18 -5.84
N ILE A 64 2.30 0.27 -4.58
CA ILE A 64 1.10 0.24 -3.74
C ILE A 64 0.35 1.55 -3.93
N ASN A 65 -0.90 1.46 -4.37
CA ASN A 65 -1.77 2.62 -4.49
C ASN A 65 -2.00 3.28 -3.11
N PHE A 66 -1.96 4.60 -3.05
CA PHE A 66 -2.28 5.36 -1.84
C PHE A 66 -2.94 6.69 -2.17
N LYS A 67 -3.61 7.28 -1.19
CA LYS A 67 -4.26 8.59 -1.27
C LYS A 67 -3.81 9.45 -0.10
N VAL A 68 -3.51 10.71 -0.34
CA VAL A 68 -3.24 11.70 0.71
C VAL A 68 -4.43 12.65 0.80
N LYS A 69 -5.05 12.75 1.98
CA LYS A 69 -6.16 13.67 2.27
C LYS A 69 -6.03 14.19 3.70
N ASN A 70 -6.24 15.49 3.92
CA ASN A 70 -6.19 16.12 5.25
C ASN A 70 -4.92 15.76 6.05
N ASN A 71 -3.76 15.80 5.39
CA ASN A 71 -2.45 15.44 5.96
C ASN A 71 -2.38 14.00 6.51
N LYS A 72 -3.23 13.10 6.02
CA LYS A 72 -3.27 11.68 6.34
C LYS A 72 -3.05 10.84 5.10
N LEU A 73 -2.33 9.74 5.25
CA LEU A 73 -2.08 8.79 4.18
C LEU A 73 -3.05 7.61 4.31
N TYR A 74 -3.71 7.28 3.22
CA TYR A 74 -4.68 6.19 3.13
C TYR A 74 -4.19 5.12 2.15
N ILE A 75 -4.24 3.86 2.57
CA ILE A 75 -3.89 2.69 1.76
C ILE A 75 -5.10 1.76 1.60
N PRO A 76 -5.09 0.84 0.62
CA PRO A 76 -6.11 -0.19 0.52
C PRO A 76 -6.22 -1.01 1.80
N ASP A 77 -7.45 -1.28 2.23
CA ASP A 77 -7.75 -2.10 3.42
C ASP A 77 -7.13 -3.51 3.31
N SER A 78 -7.03 -4.05 2.09
CA SER A 78 -6.35 -5.31 1.81
C SER A 78 -4.86 -5.29 2.15
N ILE A 79 -4.19 -4.14 2.00
CA ILE A 79 -2.79 -3.96 2.40
C ILE A 79 -2.72 -3.82 3.92
N PHE A 80 -3.60 -3.01 4.53
CA PHE A 80 -3.55 -2.74 5.97
C PHE A 80 -3.94 -3.93 6.84
N SER A 81 -4.72 -4.86 6.29
CA SER A 81 -5.09 -6.13 6.93
C SER A 81 -3.89 -7.07 7.09
N ASN A 82 -2.85 -6.91 6.26
CA ASN A 82 -1.59 -7.64 6.41
C ASN A 82 -0.62 -6.85 7.31
N LYS A 83 -0.60 -7.21 8.61
CA LYS A 83 0.22 -6.53 9.62
C LYS A 83 1.72 -6.69 9.38
N GLU A 84 2.16 -7.85 8.93
CA GLU A 84 3.56 -8.09 8.59
C GLU A 84 4.01 -7.20 7.41
N LEU A 85 3.18 -7.06 6.37
CA LEU A 85 3.46 -6.11 5.29
C LEU A 85 3.53 -4.67 5.82
N CYS A 86 2.58 -4.26 6.66
CA CYS A 86 2.59 -2.91 7.22
C CYS A 86 3.80 -2.64 8.12
N LYS A 87 4.27 -3.63 8.87
CA LYS A 87 5.51 -3.58 9.65
C LYS A 87 6.70 -3.37 8.72
N ASN A 88 6.81 -4.17 7.66
CA ASN A 88 7.89 -4.04 6.68
C ASN A 88 7.90 -2.65 5.99
N LEU A 89 6.72 -2.13 5.63
CA LEU A 89 6.59 -0.77 5.10
C LEU A 89 7.03 0.29 6.13
N THR A 90 6.66 0.11 7.40
CA THR A 90 7.05 1.00 8.51
C THR A 90 8.58 0.98 8.71
N THR A 91 9.18 -0.21 8.76
CA THR A 91 10.64 -0.38 8.87
C THR A 91 11.37 0.29 7.73
N LYS A 92 10.91 0.10 6.48
CA LYS A 92 11.53 0.74 5.31
C LYS A 92 11.38 2.26 5.29
N ALA A 93 10.27 2.79 5.78
CA ALA A 93 10.08 4.24 5.90
C ALA A 93 10.98 4.87 6.97
N ASN A 94 11.41 4.10 7.98
CA ASN A 94 12.37 4.54 8.98
C ASN A 94 13.84 4.38 8.53
N ASP A 95 14.11 3.54 7.53
CA ASP A 95 15.45 3.30 6.99
C ASP A 95 15.87 4.45 6.06
N SER A 96 16.57 5.42 6.63
CA SER A 96 17.02 6.60 5.89
C SER A 96 17.90 6.25 4.69
N ILE A 97 18.77 5.23 4.79
CA ILE A 97 19.68 4.81 3.71
C ILE A 97 18.87 4.27 2.52
N TRP A 98 17.89 3.42 2.82
CA TRP A 98 16.99 2.88 1.80
C TRP A 98 16.19 4.00 1.12
N ILE A 99 15.71 4.97 1.90
CA ILE A 99 15.00 6.14 1.37
C ILE A 99 15.88 6.97 0.45
N TYR A 100 17.11 7.29 0.83
CA TYR A 100 18.03 8.06 -0.03
C TYR A 100 18.29 7.35 -1.36
N SER A 101 18.46 6.03 -1.34
CA SER A 101 18.70 5.23 -2.54
C SER A 101 17.49 5.14 -3.48
N ASN A 102 16.27 5.26 -2.95
CA ASN A 102 15.01 5.13 -3.70
C ASN A 102 14.29 6.47 -3.92
N LYS A 103 14.90 7.57 -3.47
CA LYS A 103 14.39 8.91 -3.75
C LYS A 103 14.58 9.19 -5.23
N ILE A 104 13.49 9.30 -5.97
CA ILE A 104 13.54 9.72 -7.37
C ILE A 104 14.20 11.10 -7.39
N PRO A 105 15.31 11.30 -8.13
CA PRO A 105 15.91 12.61 -8.26
C PRO A 105 14.88 13.55 -8.89
N THR A 106 14.45 14.55 -8.15
CA THR A 106 13.70 15.67 -8.73
C THR A 106 14.70 16.41 -9.61
N ASN A 107 14.57 16.30 -10.94
CA ASN A 107 15.33 17.13 -11.87
C ASN A 107 14.93 18.60 -11.66
N SER A 108 15.52 19.24 -10.68
CA SER A 108 15.53 20.69 -10.50
C SER A 108 16.73 21.22 -11.25
N ASN A 109 16.62 21.29 -12.58
CA ASN A 109 17.52 22.04 -13.48
C ASN A 109 16.77 22.33 -14.79
N THR A 110 15.84 23.29 -14.73
CA THR A 110 15.53 24.16 -15.87
C THR A 110 15.75 25.57 -15.37
N HIS A 111 16.98 26.04 -15.55
CA HIS A 111 17.35 27.43 -15.46
C HIS A 111 17.81 27.88 -16.84
#